data_AF-A0A4Q3MYB3-F1
#
_entry.id   AF-A0A4Q3MYB3-F1
#
_cell.length_a   1.000
_cell.length_b   1.000
_cell.length_c   1.000
_cell.angle_alpha   90.00
_cell.angle_beta   90.00
_cell.angle_gamma   90.00
#
_symmetry.space_group_name_H-M   'P 1'
#
loop_
_entity.id
_entity.type
_entity.pdbx_description
1 polymer ?
#
loop_
_entity_poly.entity_id
_entity_poly.type
_entity_poly.pdbx_seq_one_letter_code
_entity_poly.pdbx_strand_id
1 'polypeptide(L)'
;MRTSPPMTPDAGTTADRAAAAVVIADFVSRTAASDLPAAVMHEAGRCFLNFAGCALSGGSHDMVRAIDRALSPLAGPGTASVIGQGRATGPLHAALLNGAA
;
A
#
# COMPACT_ATOMS: atom_id res chain seq x y z
N MET A 1 -21.61 30.02 18.38
CA MET A 1 -20.62 28.96 18.66
C MET A 1 -21.39 27.70 19.07
N ARG A 2 -21.76 26.84 18.11
CA ARG A 2 -22.46 25.57 18.39
C ARG A 2 -21.38 24.50 18.60
N THR A 3 -21.30 23.94 19.81
CA THR A 3 -20.43 22.79 20.09
C THR A 3 -21.05 21.55 19.44
N SER A 4 -20.31 20.91 18.53
CA SER A 4 -20.70 19.61 17.99
C SER A 4 -20.81 18.56 19.11
N PRO A 5 -21.76 17.61 19.04
CA PRO A 5 -21.85 16.52 20.00
C PRO A 5 -20.58 15.64 19.96
N PRO A 6 -20.21 15.00 21.08
CA PRO A 6 -19.07 14.07 21.11
C PRO A 6 -19.34 12.90 20.16
N MET A 7 -18.37 12.61 19.30
CA MET A 7 -18.35 11.43 18.45
C MET A 7 -18.17 10.20 19.34
N THR A 8 -19.26 9.57 19.76
CA THR A 8 -19.20 8.25 20.41
C THR A 8 -18.70 7.25 19.36
N PRO A 9 -17.60 6.52 19.62
CA PRO A 9 -17.21 5.45 18.72
C PRO A 9 -18.36 4.43 18.71
N ASP A 10 -18.94 4.18 17.54
CA ASP A 10 -19.73 2.97 17.34
C ASP A 10 -18.76 1.79 17.41
N ALA A 11 -18.52 1.33 18.64
CA ALA A 11 -17.56 0.29 18.93
C ALA A 11 -18.24 -1.06 18.75
N GLY A 12 -18.32 -1.52 17.50
CA GLY A 12 -18.54 -2.93 17.21
C GLY A 12 -17.66 -3.79 18.11
N THR A 13 -18.22 -4.85 18.67
CA THR A 13 -17.54 -5.69 19.65
C THR A 13 -16.29 -6.34 19.03
N THR A 14 -15.35 -6.80 19.85
CA THR A 14 -14.19 -7.56 19.35
C THR A 14 -14.63 -8.78 18.52
N ALA A 15 -15.76 -9.39 18.88
CA ALA A 15 -16.37 -10.48 18.11
C ALA A 15 -16.85 -10.00 16.73
N ASP A 16 -17.48 -8.82 16.65
CA ASP A 16 -17.92 -8.24 15.37
C ASP A 16 -16.74 -7.90 14.46
N ARG A 17 -15.64 -7.37 15.03
CA ARG A 17 -14.41 -7.11 14.27
C ARG A 17 -13.76 -8.40 13.75
N ALA A 18 -13.71 -9.45 14.58
CA ALA A 18 -13.18 -10.75 14.18
C ALA A 18 -14.02 -11.36 13.05
N ALA A 19 -15.36 -11.28 13.15
CA ALA A 19 -16.25 -11.73 12.09
C ALA A 19 -16.04 -10.94 10.78
N ALA A 20 -15.91 -9.61 10.85
CA ALA A 20 -15.62 -8.78 9.67
C ALA A 20 -14.27 -9.13 9.02
N ALA A 21 -13.23 -9.39 9.82
CA ALA A 21 -11.92 -9.81 9.31
C ALA A 21 -12.01 -11.14 8.54
N VAL A 22 -12.80 -12.10 9.04
CA VAL A 22 -13.03 -13.38 8.34
C VAL A 22 -13.74 -13.18 7.01
N VAL A 23 -14.77 -12.33 6.96
CA VAL A 23 -15.49 -12.02 5.71
C VAL A 23 -14.56 -11.40 4.66
N ILE A 24 -13.73 -10.43 5.07
CA ILE A 24 -12.77 -9.79 4.16
C ILE A 24 -11.70 -10.80 3.70
N ALA A 25 -11.18 -11.62 4.60
CA ALA A 25 -10.19 -12.63 4.25
C ALA A 25 -10.73 -13.65 3.24
N ASP A 26 -11.97 -14.14 3.44
CA ASP A 26 -12.62 -15.05 2.52
C ASP A 26 -12.84 -14.40 1.15
N PHE A 27 -13.37 -13.17 1.12
CA PHE A 27 -13.55 -12.40 -0.12
C PHE A 27 -12.22 -12.22 -0.89
N VAL A 28 -11.16 -11.74 -0.23
CA VAL A 28 -9.86 -11.51 -0.86
C VAL A 28 -9.22 -12.81 -1.35
N SER A 29 -9.32 -13.89 -0.57
CA SER A 29 -8.70 -15.18 -0.93
C SER A 29 -9.38 -15.88 -2.11
N ARG A 30 -10.66 -15.59 -2.37
CA ARG A 30 -11.45 -16.23 -3.43
C ARG A 30 -11.61 -15.39 -4.69
N THR A 31 -11.41 -14.08 -4.62
CA THR A 31 -11.60 -13.19 -5.77
C THR A 31 -10.44 -13.32 -6.75
N ALA A 32 -10.73 -13.70 -7.98
CA ALA A 32 -9.79 -13.65 -9.10
C ALA A 32 -9.95 -12.35 -9.90
N ALA A 33 -8.91 -11.96 -10.65
CA ALA A 33 -8.98 -10.76 -11.49
C ALA A 33 -10.08 -10.84 -12.56
N SER A 34 -10.43 -12.05 -13.02
CA SER A 34 -11.53 -12.29 -13.98
C SER A 34 -12.92 -12.01 -13.40
N ASP A 35 -13.05 -11.98 -12.07
CA ASP A 35 -14.32 -11.73 -11.40
C ASP A 35 -14.61 -10.23 -11.29
N LEU A 36 -13.61 -9.38 -11.55
CA LEU A 36 -13.71 -7.93 -11.43
C LEU A 36 -14.35 -7.32 -12.69
N PRO A 37 -15.34 -6.42 -12.53
CA PRO A 37 -15.90 -5.70 -13.67
C PRO A 37 -14.82 -4.93 -14.44
N ALA A 38 -14.95 -4.87 -15.76
CA ALA A 38 -13.97 -4.19 -16.62
C ALA A 38 -13.71 -2.73 -16.22
N ALA A 39 -14.75 -2.01 -15.77
CA ALA A 39 -14.62 -0.63 -15.28
C ALA A 39 -13.75 -0.54 -14.02
N VAL A 40 -13.83 -1.52 -13.11
CA VAL A 40 -13.00 -1.58 -11.89
C VAL A 40 -11.54 -1.84 -12.26
N MET A 41 -11.28 -2.78 -13.18
CA MET A 41 -9.93 -3.06 -13.67
C MET A 41 -9.31 -1.85 -14.37
N HIS A 42 -10.11 -1.09 -15.13
CA HIS A 42 -9.66 0.14 -15.78
C HIS A 42 -9.22 1.19 -14.75
N GLU A 43 -10.06 1.45 -13.75
CA GLU A 43 -9.72 2.42 -12.70
C GLU A 43 -8.56 1.95 -11.82
N ALA A 44 -8.43 0.65 -11.54
CA ALA A 44 -7.26 0.10 -10.87
C ALA A 44 -5.96 0.41 -11.64
N GLY A 45 -5.98 0.30 -12.97
CA GLY A 45 -4.87 0.71 -13.82
C GLY A 45 -4.54 2.20 -13.71
N ARG A 46 -5.54 3.08 -13.65
CA ARG A 46 -5.35 4.52 -13.43
C ARG A 46 -4.77 4.83 -12.06
N CYS A 47 -5.26 4.17 -11.01
CA CYS A 47 -4.71 4.27 -9.66
C CYS A 47 -3.26 3.83 -9.60
N PHE A 48 -2.91 2.71 -10.26
CA PHE A 48 -1.54 2.24 -10.34
C PHE A 48 -0.64 3.22 -11.09
N LEU A 49 -1.10 3.76 -12.22
CA LEU A 49 -0.35 4.77 -12.97
C LEU A 49 -0.10 6.04 -12.15
N ASN A 50 -1.11 6.51 -11.41
CA ASN A 50 -0.98 7.64 -10.49
C ASN A 50 0.08 7.34 -9.41
N PHE A 51 -0.01 6.18 -8.76
CA PHE A 51 0.96 5.74 -7.77
C PHE A 51 2.38 5.68 -8.35
N ALA A 52 2.57 5.05 -9.51
CA ALA A 52 3.87 4.94 -10.15
C ALA A 52 4.45 6.33 -10.48
N GLY A 53 3.61 7.29 -10.90
CA GLY A 53 4.01 8.68 -11.11
C GLY A 53 4.52 9.36 -9.84
N CYS A 54 3.82 9.19 -8.71
CA CYS A 54 4.27 9.70 -7.41
C CYS A 54 5.63 9.10 -7.03
N ALA A 55 5.75 7.77 -7.06
CA ALA A 55 6.96 7.05 -6.70
C ALA A 55 8.16 7.43 -7.58
N LEU A 56 7.94 7.64 -8.89
CA LEU A 56 8.96 8.14 -9.81
C LEU A 56 9.46 9.54 -9.43
N SER A 57 8.55 10.45 -9.06
CA SER A 57 8.92 11.83 -8.72
C SER A 57 9.56 11.97 -7.33
N GLY A 58 9.09 11.20 -6.35
CA GLY A 58 9.51 11.30 -4.96
C GLY A 58 10.70 10.40 -4.59
N GLY A 59 11.09 9.46 -5.46
CA GLY A 59 12.13 8.48 -5.17
C GLY A 59 13.52 9.05 -4.87
N SER A 60 13.77 10.31 -5.22
CA SER A 60 15.02 11.05 -4.94
C SER A 60 14.91 11.99 -3.74
N HIS A 61 13.75 12.06 -3.07
CA HIS A 61 13.53 12.91 -1.90
C HIS A 61 14.40 12.45 -0.71
N ASP A 62 14.89 13.40 0.09
CA ASP A 62 15.83 13.10 1.18
C ASP A 62 15.29 12.14 2.23
N MET A 63 13.97 12.16 2.44
CA MET A 63 13.29 11.20 3.31
C MET A 63 13.45 9.75 2.82
N VAL A 64 13.25 9.50 1.52
CA VAL A 64 13.43 8.16 0.93
C VAL A 64 14.88 7.71 1.02
N ARG A 65 15.84 8.62 0.78
CA ARG A 65 17.27 8.35 0.91
C ARG A 65 17.69 8.02 2.36
N ALA A 66 17.07 8.68 3.34
CA ALA A 66 17.32 8.41 4.75
C ALA A 66 16.81 7.01 5.14
N ILE A 67 15.61 6.64 4.69
CA ILE A 67 15.04 5.30 4.87
C ILE A 67 15.96 4.24 4.23
N ASP A 68 16.37 4.45 2.98
CA ASP A 68 17.23 3.52 2.26
C ASP A 68 18.55 3.28 3.00
N ARG A 69 19.22 4.35 3.43
CA ARG A 69 20.47 4.25 4.19
C ARG A 69 20.31 3.52 5.52
N ALA A 70 19.21 3.78 6.22
CA ALA A 70 18.98 3.18 7.54
C ALA A 70 18.68 1.67 7.44
N LEU A 71 17.98 1.25 6.38
CA LEU A 71 17.41 -0.10 6.29
C LEU A 71 18.08 -1.00 5.25
N SER A 72 18.97 -0.48 4.39
CA SER A 72 19.64 -1.29 3.36
C SER A 72 20.42 -2.49 3.91
N PRO A 73 20.97 -2.49 5.14
CA PRO A 73 21.60 -3.68 5.71
C PRO A 73 20.62 -4.85 5.94
N LEU A 74 19.31 -4.57 6.02
CA LEU A 74 18.25 -5.57 6.18
C LEU A 74 17.69 -6.03 4.82
N ALA A 75 18.11 -5.41 3.72
CA ALA A 75 17.59 -5.75 2.40
C ALA A 75 18.06 -7.14 1.96
N GLY A 76 17.09 -7.92 1.49
CA GLY A 76 17.34 -9.20 0.83
C GLY A 76 17.85 -9.05 -0.61
N PRO A 77 17.95 -10.17 -1.36
CA PRO A 77 18.46 -10.17 -2.73
C PRO A 77 17.59 -9.30 -3.67
N GLY A 78 18.23 -8.74 -4.71
CA GLY A 78 17.62 -7.81 -5.67
C GLY A 78 16.60 -8.43 -6.62
N THR A 79 15.45 -8.84 -6.10
CA THR A 79 14.37 -9.47 -6.89
C THR A 79 13.18 -8.55 -7.16
N ALA A 80 13.14 -7.37 -6.53
CA ALA A 80 12.09 -6.38 -6.72
C ALA A 80 12.66 -4.99 -7.06
N SER A 81 12.06 -4.32 -8.04
CA SER A 81 12.54 -3.03 -8.54
C SER A 81 12.21 -1.87 -7.61
N VAL A 82 13.16 -0.94 -7.49
CA VAL A 82 12.91 0.40 -6.95
C VAL A 82 12.57 1.32 -8.12
N ILE A 83 11.34 1.84 -8.14
CA ILE A 83 10.78 2.60 -9.26
C ILE A 83 11.65 3.84 -9.51
N GLY A 84 12.03 4.07 -10.78
CA GLY A 84 12.81 5.24 -11.20
C GLY A 84 14.31 5.21 -10.90
N GLN A 85 14.83 4.19 -10.19
CA GLN A 85 16.23 4.17 -9.76
C GLN A 85 17.13 3.19 -10.53
N GLY A 86 16.58 2.42 -11.48
CA GLY A 86 17.36 1.47 -12.30
C GLY A 86 18.02 0.33 -11.52
N ARG A 87 17.58 0.08 -10.27
CA ARG A 87 18.11 -0.97 -9.38
C ARG A 87 17.00 -1.80 -8.77
N ALA A 88 17.36 -2.98 -8.27
CA ALA A 88 16.48 -3.87 -7.52
C ALA A 88 17.06 -4.16 -6.13
N THR A 89 16.18 -4.49 -5.19
CA THR A 89 16.49 -4.88 -3.80
C THR A 89 15.49 -5.94 -3.32
N GLY A 90 15.59 -6.37 -2.07
CA GLY A 90 14.65 -7.31 -1.46
C GLY A 90 13.19 -6.80 -1.53
N PRO A 91 12.18 -7.67 -1.70
CA PRO A 91 10.79 -7.26 -1.90
C PRO A 91 10.23 -6.29 -0.85
N LEU A 92 10.51 -6.55 0.43
CA LEU A 92 10.04 -5.68 1.52
C LEU A 92 10.70 -4.30 1.48
N HIS A 93 12.00 -4.24 1.18
CA HIS A 93 12.73 -2.97 1.08
C HIS A 93 12.27 -2.20 -0.16
N ALA A 94 12.08 -2.87 -1.29
CA ALA A 94 11.57 -2.24 -2.51
C ALA A 94 10.15 -1.67 -2.30
N ALA A 95 9.25 -2.44 -1.65
CA ALA A 95 7.91 -1.98 -1.31
C ALA A 95 7.94 -0.75 -0.40
N LEU A 96 8.81 -0.74 0.61
CA LEU A 96 8.97 0.40 1.51
C LEU A 96 9.44 1.66 0.78
N LEU A 97 10.47 1.55 -0.06
CA LEU A 97 10.98 2.71 -0.81
C LEU A 97 9.96 3.23 -1.82
N ASN A 98 9.30 2.35 -2.55
CA ASN A 98 8.30 2.73 -3.55
C ASN A 98 7.06 3.35 -2.90
N GLY A 99 6.71 2.96 -1.66
CA GLY A 99 5.57 3.51 -0.92
C GLY A 99 5.88 4.81 -0.16
N ALA A 100 7.14 5.07 0.18
CA ALA A 100 7.57 6.28 0.88
C ALA A 100 7.92 7.45 -0.07
N ALA A 101 8.11 7.15 -1.36
CA ALA A 101 8.38 8.10 -2.43
C ALA A 101 7.10 8.85 -2.84
#